data_AF-A0AAU6AT84-F1
#
_entry.id   AF-A0AAU6AT84-F1
#
_cell.length_a   1.000
_cell.length_b   1.000
_cell.length_c   1.000
_cell.angle_alpha   90.00
_cell.angle_beta   90.00
_cell.angle_gamma   90.00
#
_symmetry.space_group_name_H-M   'P 1'
#
loop_
_entity.id
_entity.type
_entity.pdbx_description
1 polymer ?
#
loop_
_entity_poly.entity_id
_entity_poly.type
_entity_poly.pdbx_seq_one_letter_code
_entity_poly.pdbx_strand_id
1 'polypeptide(L)'
;MELEAAETSEDGVDGEVPVRRSAAPARRGSREERREATLRAIAAEGVGHCAYCDRRLPPLPPRGGRPTPYCPADPGRYGQWGAKVISCAMLDENREIWVQVYGPDQSMTHVDVQVVDDRAATLLAALEPVRDELTALRTRIADETAAALADKTAADAARDQALLQADQAAAKRDQALAEAEQARLQAEEDRAGLQAAKQEARAAGEERDQAVTSRQAAQKAKDTAEADRQRALEQVAAAQDRVTELQNTLAGERAETVERLDRLRQDADRKQQEVRASLTEEWEHRLRTRTDEFTDQLHGVRETADQRIADLTGQLTAATSQYAGALGPLHEQLAGLRAELAELAERAAAATELAQRRDALDHTVRQMLEHVGDETLRRQFAGILHEPPG
;
A
#
# COMPACT_ATOMS: atom_id res chain seq x y z
N MET A 1 -8.42 -2.12 -80.56
CA MET A 1 -8.64 -0.67 -80.59
C MET A 1 -7.41 -0.09 -81.23
N GLU A 2 -7.33 -0.22 -82.56
CA GLU A 2 -7.88 0.73 -83.55
C GLU A 2 -6.99 1.98 -83.60
N LEU A 3 -6.13 2.04 -84.64
CA LEU A 3 -6.27 2.91 -85.83
C LEU A 3 -5.78 4.34 -85.48
N GLU A 4 -4.78 4.93 -86.13
CA GLU A 4 -4.75 5.25 -87.56
C GLU A 4 -3.35 5.71 -87.99
N ALA A 5 -2.94 5.26 -89.18
CA ALA A 5 -1.90 5.86 -90.00
C ALA A 5 -2.59 6.57 -91.19
N ALA A 6 -2.06 7.72 -91.61
CA ALA A 6 -2.39 8.37 -92.89
C ALA A 6 -1.11 9.07 -93.37
N GLU A 7 -0.37 8.48 -94.30
CA GLU A 7 -0.54 8.51 -95.77
C GLU A 7 -0.18 9.85 -96.42
N THR A 8 0.86 9.73 -97.25
CA THR A 8 1.51 10.66 -98.17
C THR A 8 0.64 10.97 -99.39
N SER A 9 0.68 12.22 -99.88
CA SER A 9 0.15 12.60 -101.19
C SER A 9 1.28 13.19 -102.06
N GLU A 10 1.67 12.45 -103.10
CA GLU A 10 2.34 12.94 -104.30
C GLU A 10 1.28 13.28 -105.34
N ASP A 11 1.40 14.40 -106.06
CA ASP A 11 0.97 14.52 -107.47
C ASP A 11 1.36 15.88 -108.09
N GLY A 12 1.82 15.82 -109.35
CA GLY A 12 1.65 16.93 -110.32
C GLY A 12 2.91 17.56 -110.91
N VAL A 13 3.61 16.86 -111.82
CA VAL A 13 4.55 17.46 -112.79
C VAL A 13 3.97 17.32 -114.20
N ASP A 14 3.43 18.41 -114.76
CA ASP A 14 3.02 18.50 -116.16
C ASP A 14 4.23 18.78 -117.06
N GLY A 15 4.55 17.80 -117.92
CA GLY A 15 5.56 17.92 -118.97
C GLY A 15 4.96 18.32 -120.30
N GLU A 16 5.23 19.55 -120.76
CA GLU A 16 4.99 19.97 -122.15
C GLU A 16 5.95 19.27 -123.12
N VAL A 17 5.39 18.53 -124.08
CA VAL A 17 6.12 17.88 -125.19
C VAL A 17 6.25 18.88 -126.35
N PRO A 18 7.47 19.18 -126.85
CA PRO A 18 7.63 20.10 -127.97
C PRO A 18 7.34 19.40 -129.31
N VAL A 19 6.38 19.95 -130.07
CA VAL A 19 6.04 19.56 -131.44
C VAL A 19 7.20 19.85 -132.39
N ARG A 20 7.85 18.79 -132.90
CA ARG A 20 8.84 18.86 -133.99
C ARG A 20 8.19 19.44 -135.26
N ARG A 21 8.64 20.62 -135.69
CA ARG A 21 8.26 21.23 -136.98
C ARG A 21 9.01 20.53 -138.12
N SER A 22 8.36 19.57 -138.75
CA SER A 22 8.82 18.94 -140.00
C SER A 22 8.90 19.97 -141.14
N ALA A 23 9.94 19.84 -141.97
CA ALA A 23 10.28 20.72 -143.08
C ALA A 23 9.13 20.90 -144.11
N ALA A 24 8.95 22.13 -144.61
CA ALA A 24 7.90 22.45 -145.58
C ALA A 24 8.18 21.86 -146.98
N PRO A 25 7.19 21.23 -147.66
CA PRO A 25 7.38 20.57 -148.95
C PRO A 25 7.63 21.55 -150.10
N ALA A 26 8.33 21.05 -151.14
CA ALA A 26 8.79 21.79 -152.31
C ALA A 26 7.63 22.34 -153.17
N ARG A 27 7.57 23.66 -153.30
CA ARG A 27 6.48 24.44 -153.89
C ARG A 27 6.69 24.61 -155.40
N ARG A 28 5.91 23.94 -156.26
CA ARG A 28 6.01 24.03 -157.73
C ARG A 28 4.90 24.94 -158.31
N GLY A 29 5.22 25.73 -159.35
CA GLY A 29 4.30 26.64 -160.05
C GLY A 29 4.54 28.13 -159.76
N SER A 30 3.94 29.04 -160.54
CA SER A 30 3.94 30.49 -160.29
C SER A 30 2.97 30.88 -159.15
N ARG A 31 3.08 32.08 -158.56
CA ARG A 31 2.13 32.53 -157.50
C ARG A 31 0.70 32.58 -158.04
N GLU A 32 0.52 33.04 -159.27
CA GLU A 32 -0.77 33.13 -159.94
C GLU A 32 -1.41 31.74 -160.07
N GLU A 33 -0.63 30.74 -160.52
CA GLU A 33 -1.09 29.34 -160.64
C GLU A 33 -1.52 28.75 -159.29
N ARG A 34 -0.73 28.97 -158.23
CA ARG A 34 -1.06 28.48 -156.87
C ARG A 34 -2.30 29.17 -156.31
N ARG A 35 -2.41 30.48 -156.52
CA ARG A 35 -3.57 31.28 -156.10
C ARG A 35 -4.83 30.79 -156.80
N GLU A 36 -4.76 30.56 -158.11
CA GLU A 36 -5.90 30.11 -158.88
C GLU A 36 -6.31 28.68 -158.54
N ALA A 37 -5.35 27.77 -158.35
CA ALA A 37 -5.60 26.41 -157.88
C ALA A 37 -6.31 26.41 -156.52
N THR A 38 -5.87 27.26 -155.60
CA THR A 38 -6.50 27.44 -154.28
C THR A 38 -7.91 28.00 -154.39
N LEU A 39 -8.14 29.00 -155.24
CA LEU A 39 -9.47 29.58 -155.46
C LEU A 39 -10.43 28.56 -156.09
N ARG A 40 -9.96 27.72 -157.02
CA ARG A 40 -10.74 26.62 -157.59
C ARG A 40 -11.08 25.56 -156.54
N ALA A 41 -10.13 25.17 -155.69
CA ALA A 41 -10.37 24.21 -154.60
C ALA A 41 -11.42 24.73 -153.60
N ILE A 42 -11.34 26.01 -153.21
CA ILE A 42 -12.33 26.64 -152.33
C ILE A 42 -13.72 26.68 -152.99
N ALA A 43 -13.79 26.96 -154.30
CA ALA A 43 -15.06 27.01 -155.02
C ALA A 43 -15.70 25.62 -155.22
N ALA A 44 -14.90 24.56 -155.35
CA ALA A 44 -15.39 23.20 -155.56
C ALA A 44 -15.81 22.50 -154.26
N GLU A 45 -15.04 22.65 -153.17
CA GLU A 45 -15.16 21.82 -151.96
C GLU A 45 -15.40 22.62 -150.67
N GLY A 46 -15.45 23.95 -150.74
CA GLY A 46 -15.69 24.82 -149.57
C GLY A 46 -14.54 24.88 -148.56
N VAL A 47 -13.46 24.13 -148.78
CA VAL A 47 -12.24 24.10 -147.95
C VAL A 47 -11.03 24.35 -148.84
N GLY A 48 -10.27 25.40 -148.55
CA GLY A 48 -9.02 25.71 -149.23
C GLY A 48 -7.80 25.52 -148.34
N HIS A 49 -6.64 25.34 -148.96
CA HIS A 49 -5.35 25.40 -148.28
C HIS A 49 -4.62 26.68 -148.71
N CYS A 50 -3.84 27.29 -147.82
CA CYS A 50 -3.13 28.54 -148.09
C CYS A 50 -2.14 28.34 -149.24
N ALA A 51 -2.26 29.14 -150.30
CA ALA A 51 -1.42 29.03 -151.49
C ALA A 51 0.11 29.16 -151.24
N TYR A 52 0.51 29.68 -150.08
CA TYR A 52 1.93 29.83 -149.69
C TYR A 52 2.44 28.70 -148.78
N CYS A 53 1.76 28.43 -147.66
CA CYS A 53 2.25 27.54 -146.61
C CYS A 53 1.47 26.22 -146.48
N ASP A 54 0.49 26.02 -147.37
CA ASP A 54 -0.36 24.82 -147.46
C ASP A 54 -1.19 24.51 -146.20
N ARG A 55 -1.24 25.43 -145.24
CA ARG A 55 -2.11 25.28 -144.07
C ARG A 55 -3.58 25.45 -144.46
N ARG A 56 -4.45 24.60 -143.91
CA ARG A 56 -5.90 24.69 -144.11
C ARG A 56 -6.41 26.09 -143.75
N LEU A 57 -7.14 26.71 -144.68
CA LEU A 57 -7.75 28.02 -144.49
C LEU A 57 -9.02 27.89 -143.65
N PRO A 58 -9.35 28.92 -142.85
CA PRO A 58 -10.60 28.93 -142.10
C PRO A 58 -11.81 28.90 -143.05
N PRO A 59 -12.92 28.25 -142.65
CA PRO A 59 -14.13 28.18 -143.46
C PRO A 59 -14.69 29.57 -143.73
N LEU A 60 -15.19 29.81 -144.95
CA LEU A 60 -15.73 31.10 -145.35
C LEU A 60 -17.05 31.39 -144.62
N PRO A 61 -17.27 32.63 -144.16
CA PRO A 61 -18.53 33.01 -143.53
C PRO A 61 -19.69 32.99 -144.58
N PRO A 62 -20.89 32.53 -144.22
CA PRO A 62 -22.00 32.32 -145.16
C PRO A 62 -22.60 33.60 -145.75
N ARG A 63 -22.23 34.79 -145.26
CA ARG A 63 -22.66 36.09 -145.79
C ARG A 63 -21.50 36.84 -146.44
N GLY A 64 -21.37 36.67 -147.76
CA GLY A 64 -20.78 37.64 -148.68
C GLY A 64 -19.38 38.16 -148.35
N GLY A 65 -18.35 37.33 -148.55
CA GLY A 65 -16.95 37.74 -148.61
C GLY A 65 -16.23 37.02 -149.76
N ARG A 66 -15.31 37.70 -150.45
CA ARG A 66 -14.49 37.02 -151.48
C ARG A 66 -13.53 36.03 -150.80
N PRO A 67 -13.36 34.79 -151.32
CA PRO A 67 -12.40 33.84 -150.78
C PRO A 67 -10.98 34.41 -150.76
N THR A 68 -10.31 34.39 -149.60
CA THR A 68 -8.90 34.76 -149.50
C THR A 68 -8.03 33.50 -149.63
N PRO A 69 -7.17 33.39 -150.65
CA PRO A 69 -6.36 32.18 -150.87
C PRO A 69 -5.13 32.08 -149.95
N TYR A 70 -4.96 32.98 -148.98
CA TYR A 70 -3.80 33.03 -148.09
C TYR A 70 -4.22 33.19 -146.63
N CYS A 71 -3.48 32.55 -145.72
CA CYS A 71 -3.65 32.71 -144.28
C CYS A 71 -2.85 33.91 -143.75
N PRO A 72 -3.17 34.45 -142.56
CA PRO A 72 -2.26 35.33 -141.84
C PRO A 72 -0.94 34.59 -141.54
N ALA A 73 0.21 35.24 -141.73
CA ALA A 73 1.49 34.65 -141.38
C ALA A 73 1.70 34.77 -139.87
N ASP A 74 1.96 33.63 -139.21
CA ASP A 74 2.23 33.44 -137.79
C ASP A 74 2.01 34.67 -136.86
N PRO A 75 0.79 34.83 -136.31
CA PRO A 75 0.42 36.00 -135.50
C PRO A 75 1.32 36.18 -134.27
N GLY A 76 1.84 35.10 -133.69
CA GLY A 76 2.68 35.15 -132.50
C GLY A 76 4.06 35.76 -132.74
N ARG A 77 4.59 35.67 -133.97
CA ARG A 77 5.93 36.17 -134.31
C ARG A 77 5.91 37.60 -134.87
N TYR A 78 4.85 37.98 -135.59
CA TYR A 78 4.77 39.28 -136.28
C TYR A 78 3.67 40.21 -135.76
N GLY A 79 2.76 39.73 -134.89
CA GLY A 79 1.65 40.50 -134.36
C GLY A 79 2.02 41.56 -133.31
N GLN A 80 3.23 41.51 -132.74
CA GLN A 80 3.70 42.49 -131.76
C GLN A 80 4.29 43.76 -132.40
N TRP A 81 4.55 43.75 -133.71
CA TRP A 81 5.15 44.87 -134.43
C TRP A 81 4.07 45.76 -135.09
N GLY A 82 3.12 46.28 -134.32
CA GLY A 82 2.31 47.49 -134.58
C GLY A 82 1.71 47.80 -135.97
N ALA A 83 1.79 46.93 -136.96
CA ALA A 83 1.49 47.19 -138.36
C ALA A 83 0.82 45.98 -139.01
N LYS A 84 -0.09 46.27 -139.96
CA LYS A 84 -0.90 45.35 -140.79
C LYS A 84 -0.38 43.92 -140.79
N VAL A 85 -1.20 42.97 -140.29
CA VAL A 85 -0.89 41.53 -140.24
C VAL A 85 -0.27 41.10 -141.57
N ILE A 86 1.01 40.75 -141.54
CA ILE A 86 1.72 40.25 -142.71
C ILE A 86 0.99 38.95 -143.09
N SER A 87 0.31 38.96 -144.24
CA SER A 87 -0.33 37.75 -144.73
C SER A 87 0.69 36.88 -145.43
N CYS A 88 0.44 35.58 -145.48
CA CYS A 88 1.21 34.70 -146.35
C CYS A 88 1.14 35.13 -147.82
N ALA A 89 0.17 35.95 -148.23
CA ALA A 89 0.13 36.58 -149.55
C ALA A 89 1.31 37.54 -149.76
N MET A 90 1.63 38.36 -148.74
CA MET A 90 2.77 39.28 -148.78
C MET A 90 4.10 38.53 -148.74
N LEU A 91 4.18 37.41 -148.00
CA LEU A 91 5.39 36.57 -148.00
C LEU A 91 5.57 35.81 -149.32
N ASP A 92 4.49 35.38 -149.97
CA ASP A 92 4.55 34.77 -151.30
C ASP A 92 4.94 35.79 -152.36
N GLU A 93 4.41 37.01 -152.27
CA GLU A 93 4.74 38.13 -153.16
C GLU A 93 6.20 38.57 -153.00
N ASN A 94 6.66 38.78 -151.77
CA ASN A 94 8.06 39.09 -151.53
C ASN A 94 8.97 37.97 -152.02
N ARG A 95 8.59 36.70 -151.84
CA ARG A 95 9.35 35.57 -152.38
C ARG A 95 9.34 35.55 -153.91
N GLU A 96 8.22 35.83 -154.56
CA GLU A 96 8.13 35.84 -156.03
C GLU A 96 8.93 36.99 -156.64
N ILE A 97 8.86 38.19 -156.06
CA ILE A 97 9.74 39.32 -156.40
C ILE A 97 11.19 38.91 -156.22
N TRP A 98 11.51 38.24 -155.12
CA TRP A 98 12.89 37.84 -154.81
C TRP A 98 13.40 36.77 -155.79
N VAL A 99 12.59 35.76 -156.12
CA VAL A 99 12.91 34.71 -157.11
C VAL A 99 13.01 35.29 -158.52
N GLN A 100 12.15 36.25 -158.90
CA GLN A 100 12.22 36.95 -160.19
C GLN A 100 13.46 37.84 -160.32
N VAL A 101 13.86 38.52 -159.24
CA VAL A 101 14.98 39.48 -159.27
C VAL A 101 16.34 38.77 -159.12
N TYR A 102 16.43 37.70 -158.33
CA TYR A 102 17.70 37.09 -157.95
C TYR A 102 17.89 35.62 -158.36
N GLY A 103 16.88 34.99 -158.96
CA GLY A 103 16.91 33.59 -159.40
C GLY A 103 16.56 32.57 -158.31
N PRO A 104 16.21 31.31 -158.68
CA PRO A 104 15.74 30.29 -157.74
C PRO A 104 16.84 29.69 -156.83
N ASP A 105 18.13 29.88 -157.13
CA ASP A 105 19.25 29.12 -156.51
C ASP A 105 20.15 29.95 -155.57
N GLN A 106 19.58 30.85 -154.76
CA GLN A 106 20.39 31.70 -153.85
C GLN A 106 20.50 31.18 -152.41
N SER A 107 21.61 31.52 -151.75
CA SER A 107 22.07 31.00 -150.44
C SER A 107 21.13 31.22 -149.24
N MET A 108 20.19 32.16 -149.29
CA MET A 108 19.25 32.45 -148.20
C MET A 108 18.12 31.41 -148.02
N THR A 109 18.01 30.41 -148.90
CA THR A 109 17.11 29.25 -148.70
C THR A 109 17.77 28.04 -148.05
N HIS A 110 19.08 28.08 -147.77
CA HIS A 110 19.80 27.03 -147.05
C HIS A 110 20.31 27.55 -145.69
N VAL A 111 19.51 27.37 -144.64
CA VAL A 111 20.05 27.39 -143.26
C VAL A 111 20.69 26.03 -143.02
N ASP A 112 22.01 26.01 -142.84
CA ASP A 112 22.74 24.79 -142.54
C ASP A 112 22.53 24.41 -141.07
N VAL A 113 21.53 23.57 -140.83
CA VAL A 113 21.11 23.12 -139.48
C VAL A 113 22.26 22.40 -138.75
N GLN A 114 23.18 21.78 -139.49
CA GLN A 114 24.34 21.10 -138.91
C GLN A 114 25.27 22.09 -138.21
N VAL A 115 25.50 23.28 -138.76
CA VAL A 115 26.35 24.31 -138.14
C VAL A 115 25.72 24.87 -136.84
N VAL A 116 24.39 24.92 -136.76
CA VAL A 116 23.69 25.35 -135.54
C VAL A 116 23.75 24.26 -134.48
N ASP A 117 23.55 23.00 -134.85
CA ASP A 117 23.67 21.86 -133.94
C ASP A 117 25.09 21.70 -133.41
N ASP A 118 26.11 21.87 -134.26
CA ASP A 118 27.53 21.82 -133.86
C ASP A 118 27.89 22.95 -132.89
N ARG A 119 27.38 24.17 -133.12
CA ARG A 119 27.58 25.31 -132.20
C ARG A 119 26.85 25.11 -130.88
N ALA A 120 25.63 24.55 -130.89
CA ALA A 120 24.88 24.23 -129.68
C ALA A 120 25.57 23.12 -128.88
N ALA A 121 26.05 22.06 -129.54
CA ALA A 121 26.83 21.00 -128.93
C ALA A 121 28.13 21.52 -128.32
N THR A 122 28.84 22.43 -129.00
CA THR A 122 30.06 23.06 -128.49
C THR A 122 29.79 23.92 -127.24
N LEU A 123 28.71 24.70 -127.24
CA LEU A 123 28.32 25.51 -126.08
C LEU A 123 27.85 24.66 -124.90
N LEU A 124 27.09 23.59 -125.13
CA LEU A 124 26.68 22.65 -124.10
C LEU A 124 27.90 21.92 -123.52
N ALA A 125 28.84 21.48 -124.36
CA ALA A 125 30.09 20.88 -123.91
C ALA A 125 30.95 21.85 -123.08
N ALA A 126 30.96 23.15 -123.41
CA ALA A 126 31.66 24.17 -122.63
C ALA A 126 30.96 24.50 -121.28
N LEU A 127 29.66 24.24 -121.16
CA LEU A 127 28.87 24.44 -119.93
C LEU A 127 28.83 23.20 -119.03
N GLU A 128 29.17 22.02 -119.55
CA GLU A 128 29.20 20.77 -118.76
C GLU A 128 30.11 20.87 -117.52
N PRO A 129 31.31 21.47 -117.57
CA PRO A 129 32.14 21.68 -116.37
C PRO A 129 31.43 22.52 -115.30
N VAL A 130 30.67 23.55 -115.69
CA VAL A 130 29.91 24.39 -114.76
C VAL A 130 28.75 23.61 -114.14
N ARG A 131 28.12 22.72 -114.92
CA ARG A 131 27.07 21.83 -114.44
C ARG A 131 27.62 20.78 -113.47
N ASP A 132 28.80 20.23 -113.74
CA ASP A 132 29.50 19.31 -112.84
C ASP A 132 29.87 20.01 -111.53
N GLU A 133 30.40 21.23 -111.58
CA GLU A 133 30.70 22.03 -110.38
C GLU A 133 29.45 22.36 -109.57
N LEU A 134 28.35 22.77 -110.21
CA LEU A 134 27.07 23.01 -109.52
C LEU A 134 26.52 21.74 -108.87
N THR A 135 26.68 20.59 -109.53
CA THR A 135 26.27 19.30 -108.97
C THR A 135 27.16 18.93 -107.79
N ALA A 136 28.47 19.09 -107.90
CA ALA A 136 29.41 18.85 -106.80
C ALA A 136 29.17 19.77 -105.61
N LEU A 137 28.86 21.06 -105.84
CA LEU A 137 28.48 22.01 -104.79
C LEU A 137 27.16 21.64 -104.12
N ARG A 138 26.14 21.22 -104.90
CA ARG A 138 24.88 20.74 -104.34
C ARG A 138 25.07 19.51 -103.48
N THR A 139 25.87 18.54 -103.94
CA THR A 139 26.20 17.34 -103.16
C THR A 139 26.97 17.72 -101.89
N ARG A 140 27.99 18.58 -101.98
CA ARG A 140 28.74 19.04 -100.81
C ARG A 140 27.83 19.74 -99.79
N ILE A 141 26.95 20.64 -100.21
CA ILE A 141 26.01 21.33 -99.30
C ILE A 141 25.03 20.33 -98.69
N ALA A 142 24.53 19.36 -99.47
CA ALA A 142 23.65 18.31 -98.95
C ALA A 142 24.38 17.45 -97.90
N ASP A 143 25.63 17.06 -98.14
CA ASP A 143 26.44 16.28 -97.21
C ASP A 143 26.78 17.09 -95.94
N GLU A 144 27.17 18.36 -96.08
CA GLU A 144 27.47 19.25 -94.95
C GLU A 144 26.23 19.53 -94.10
N THR A 145 25.06 19.73 -94.71
CA THR A 145 23.79 19.92 -93.99
C THR A 145 23.33 18.63 -93.32
N ALA A 146 23.48 17.47 -93.97
CA ALA A 146 23.20 16.17 -93.37
C ALA A 146 24.13 15.89 -92.17
N ALA A 147 25.43 16.18 -92.30
CA ALA A 147 26.39 16.06 -91.21
C ALA A 147 26.07 17.01 -90.05
N ALA A 148 25.77 18.29 -90.33
CA ALA A 148 25.41 19.25 -89.29
C ALA A 148 24.10 18.88 -88.57
N LEU A 149 23.12 18.32 -89.28
CA LEU A 149 21.90 17.79 -88.68
C LEU A 149 22.20 16.57 -87.80
N ALA A 150 23.05 15.65 -88.27
CA ALA A 150 23.48 14.50 -87.48
C ALA A 150 24.20 14.93 -86.19
N ASP A 151 25.14 15.87 -86.28
CA ASP A 151 25.85 16.42 -85.13
C ASP A 151 24.91 17.12 -84.14
N LYS A 152 23.93 17.89 -84.64
CA LYS A 152 22.90 18.49 -83.80
C LYS A 152 22.07 17.42 -83.08
N THR A 153 21.62 16.38 -83.78
CA THR A 153 20.84 15.30 -83.15
C THR A 153 21.65 14.55 -82.09
N ALA A 154 22.95 14.34 -82.32
CA ALA A 154 23.85 13.75 -81.34
C ALA A 154 24.05 14.66 -80.12
N ALA A 155 24.18 15.97 -80.32
CA ALA A 155 24.30 16.95 -79.24
C ALA A 155 23.00 17.07 -78.40
N ASP A 156 21.83 17.06 -79.05
CA ASP A 156 20.54 17.05 -78.36
C ASP A 156 20.36 15.75 -77.54
N ALA A 157 20.73 14.60 -78.10
CA ALA A 157 20.71 13.33 -77.38
C ALA A 157 21.69 13.33 -76.18
N ALA A 158 22.89 13.88 -76.34
CA ALA A 158 23.86 14.02 -75.26
C ALA A 158 23.37 14.97 -74.16
N ARG A 159 22.71 16.08 -74.53
CA ARG A 159 22.10 17.01 -73.57
C ARG A 159 21.00 16.31 -72.78
N ASP A 160 20.08 15.63 -73.45
CA ASP A 160 18.95 14.96 -72.80
C ASP A 160 19.45 13.83 -71.87
N GLN A 161 20.49 13.09 -72.27
CA GLN A 161 21.15 12.12 -71.41
C GLN A 161 21.81 12.77 -70.18
N ALA A 162 22.47 13.92 -70.34
CA ALA A 162 23.08 14.66 -69.23
C ALA A 162 22.02 15.18 -68.24
N LEU A 163 20.87 15.65 -68.73
CA LEU A 163 19.75 16.06 -67.89
C LEU A 163 19.19 14.88 -67.07
N LEU A 164 18.96 13.74 -67.72
CA LEU A 164 18.51 12.52 -67.02
C LEU A 164 19.50 12.07 -65.95
N GLN A 165 20.81 12.14 -66.21
CA GLN A 165 21.84 11.81 -65.22
C GLN A 165 21.87 12.80 -64.06
N ALA A 166 21.69 14.10 -64.34
CA ALA A 166 21.62 15.14 -63.31
C ALA A 166 20.41 14.94 -62.39
N ASP A 167 19.24 14.63 -62.95
CA ASP A 167 18.02 14.35 -62.19
C ASP A 167 18.19 13.10 -61.31
N GLN A 168 18.79 12.03 -61.86
CA GLN A 168 19.09 10.83 -61.08
C GLN A 168 20.09 11.10 -59.95
N ALA A 169 21.12 11.92 -60.18
CA ALA A 169 22.09 12.30 -59.16
C ALA A 169 21.45 13.17 -58.07
N ALA A 170 20.57 14.10 -58.44
CA ALA A 170 19.79 14.91 -57.51
C ALA A 170 18.89 14.02 -56.64
N ALA A 171 18.14 13.10 -57.25
CA ALA A 171 17.29 12.15 -56.52
C ALA A 171 18.09 11.28 -55.54
N LYS A 172 19.26 10.76 -55.94
CA LYS A 172 20.14 9.98 -55.05
C LYS A 172 20.69 10.81 -53.89
N ARG A 173 21.07 12.07 -54.14
CA ARG A 173 21.53 12.98 -53.09
C ARG A 173 20.42 13.26 -52.10
N ASP A 174 19.22 13.56 -52.58
CA ASP A 174 18.08 13.90 -51.73
C ASP A 174 17.64 12.69 -50.90
N GLN A 175 17.68 11.47 -51.48
CA GLN A 175 17.50 10.22 -50.74
C GLN A 175 18.56 10.04 -49.64
N ALA A 176 19.85 10.23 -49.96
CA ALA A 176 20.92 10.09 -48.98
C ALA A 176 20.82 11.10 -47.83
N LEU A 177 20.37 12.33 -48.11
CA LEU A 177 20.11 13.34 -47.08
C LEU A 177 18.92 12.94 -46.18
N ALA A 178 17.84 12.41 -46.76
CA ALA A 178 16.71 11.91 -45.99
C ALA A 178 17.09 10.73 -45.09
N GLU A 179 17.85 9.77 -45.60
CA GLU A 179 18.36 8.62 -44.83
C GLU A 179 19.31 9.08 -43.70
N ALA A 180 20.17 10.07 -43.97
CA ALA A 180 21.07 10.62 -42.95
C ALA A 180 20.32 11.37 -41.84
N GLU A 181 19.27 12.14 -42.17
CA GLU A 181 18.43 12.82 -41.18
C GLU A 181 17.67 11.80 -40.32
N GLN A 182 17.08 10.77 -40.95
CA GLN A 182 16.39 9.71 -40.22
C GLN A 182 17.34 8.95 -39.28
N ALA A 183 18.57 8.66 -39.73
CA ALA A 183 19.58 8.04 -38.88
C ALA A 183 19.98 8.94 -37.70
N ARG A 184 20.03 10.28 -37.90
CA ARG A 184 20.32 11.22 -36.82
C ARG A 184 19.20 11.26 -35.78
N LEU A 185 17.95 11.31 -36.23
CA LEU A 185 16.77 11.26 -35.35
C LEU A 185 16.74 9.96 -34.54
N GLN A 186 16.95 8.81 -35.18
CA GLN A 186 17.02 7.53 -34.49
C GLN A 186 18.14 7.50 -33.44
N ALA A 187 19.32 8.01 -33.77
CA ALA A 187 20.43 8.06 -32.81
C ALA A 187 20.17 9.02 -31.63
N GLU A 188 19.42 10.10 -31.85
CA GLU A 188 18.97 11.01 -30.79
C GLU A 188 17.95 10.33 -29.87
N GLU A 189 16.97 9.61 -30.43
CA GLU A 189 16.00 8.80 -29.67
C GLU A 189 16.68 7.69 -28.87
N ASP A 190 17.61 6.94 -29.47
CA ASP A 190 18.36 5.89 -28.80
C ASP A 190 19.19 6.44 -27.62
N ARG A 191 19.81 7.62 -27.81
CA ARG A 191 20.53 8.31 -26.72
C ARG A 191 19.58 8.74 -25.61
N ALA A 192 18.41 9.29 -25.94
CA ALA A 192 17.41 9.68 -24.96
C ALA A 192 16.90 8.47 -24.18
N GLY A 193 16.61 7.36 -24.87
CA GLY A 193 16.21 6.08 -24.28
C GLY A 193 17.27 5.51 -23.35
N LEU A 194 18.55 5.52 -23.75
CA LEU A 194 19.67 5.09 -22.89
C LEU A 194 19.82 5.98 -21.65
N GLN A 195 19.59 7.29 -21.76
CA GLN A 195 19.63 8.19 -20.61
C GLN A 195 18.47 7.94 -19.66
N ALA A 196 17.25 7.76 -20.17
CA ALA A 196 16.08 7.41 -19.37
C ALA A 196 16.29 6.07 -18.63
N ALA A 197 16.73 5.02 -19.34
CA ALA A 197 17.03 3.73 -18.73
C ALA A 197 18.13 3.81 -17.65
N LYS A 198 19.14 4.67 -17.84
CA LYS A 198 20.16 4.92 -16.81
C LYS A 198 19.60 5.64 -15.58
N GLN A 199 18.67 6.57 -15.77
CA GLN A 199 18.01 7.26 -14.66
C GLN A 199 17.10 6.31 -13.89
N GLU A 200 16.31 5.49 -14.57
CA GLU A 200 15.47 4.44 -13.95
C GLU A 200 16.32 3.43 -13.18
N ALA A 201 17.43 2.97 -13.76
CA ALA A 201 18.34 2.04 -13.08
C ALA A 201 18.98 2.66 -11.82
N ARG A 202 19.29 3.96 -11.84
CA ARG A 202 19.77 4.69 -10.65
C ARG A 202 18.69 4.81 -9.58
N ALA A 203 17.48 5.23 -9.96
CA ALA A 203 16.35 5.33 -9.05
C ALA A 203 16.03 3.98 -8.40
N ALA A 204 15.96 2.90 -9.19
CA ALA A 204 15.76 1.55 -8.67
C ALA A 204 16.90 1.09 -7.74
N GLY A 205 18.14 1.52 -8.01
CA GLY A 205 19.28 1.29 -7.12
C GLY A 205 19.12 2.01 -5.77
N GLU A 206 18.75 3.29 -5.80
CA GLU A 206 18.50 4.10 -4.61
C GLU A 206 17.33 3.55 -3.78
N GLU A 207 16.22 3.18 -4.41
CA GLU A 207 15.07 2.55 -3.74
C GLU A 207 15.45 1.22 -3.08
N ARG A 208 16.22 0.37 -3.78
CA ARG A 208 16.72 -0.89 -3.22
C ARG A 208 17.60 -0.64 -2.00
N ASP A 209 18.52 0.31 -2.09
CA ASP A 209 19.44 0.62 -1.00
C ASP A 209 18.69 1.19 0.22
N GLN A 210 17.70 2.08 -0.01
CA GLN A 210 16.79 2.55 1.03
C GLN A 210 15.98 1.41 1.67
N ALA A 211 15.47 0.46 0.89
CA ALA A 211 14.75 -0.70 1.39
C ALA A 211 15.65 -1.59 2.27
N VAL A 212 16.91 -1.79 1.87
CA VAL A 212 17.91 -2.54 2.67
C VAL A 212 18.19 -1.83 3.98
N THR A 213 18.45 -0.52 3.97
CA THR A 213 18.68 0.26 5.19
C THR A 213 17.47 0.23 6.12
N SER A 214 16.26 0.37 5.57
CA SER A 214 15.00 0.32 6.34
C SER A 214 14.80 -1.05 6.98
N ARG A 215 15.09 -2.14 6.26
CA ARG A 215 15.03 -3.51 6.80
C ARG A 215 16.05 -3.73 7.92
N GLN A 216 17.27 -3.23 7.76
CA GLN A 216 18.29 -3.30 8.82
C GLN A 216 17.90 -2.50 10.06
N ALA A 217 17.32 -1.31 9.89
CA ALA A 217 16.81 -0.51 11.00
C ALA A 217 15.66 -1.22 11.72
N ALA A 218 14.72 -1.81 10.97
CA ALA A 218 13.62 -2.59 11.54
C ALA A 218 14.13 -3.82 12.33
N GLN A 219 15.15 -4.52 11.81
CA GLN A 219 15.75 -5.66 12.52
C GLN A 219 16.41 -5.20 13.84
N LYS A 220 17.20 -4.12 13.82
CA LYS A 220 17.80 -3.56 15.04
C LYS A 220 16.75 -3.13 16.06
N ALA A 221 15.65 -2.54 15.61
CA ALA A 221 14.54 -2.14 16.48
C ALA A 221 13.86 -3.37 17.10
N LYS A 222 13.66 -4.45 16.32
CA LYS A 222 13.14 -5.72 16.80
C LYS A 222 14.06 -6.33 17.85
N ASP A 223 15.37 -6.45 17.57
CA ASP A 223 16.35 -7.02 18.50
C ASP A 223 16.40 -6.21 19.82
N THR A 224 16.31 -4.88 19.72
CA THR A 224 16.23 -3.99 20.89
C THR A 224 14.97 -4.25 21.72
N ALA A 225 13.81 -4.36 21.07
CA ALA A 225 12.54 -4.65 21.73
C ALA A 225 12.52 -6.04 22.39
N GLU A 226 13.15 -7.04 21.77
CA GLU A 226 13.32 -8.38 22.35
C GLU A 226 14.22 -8.34 23.60
N ALA A 227 15.33 -7.60 23.53
CA ALA A 227 16.23 -7.40 24.68
C ALA A 227 15.56 -6.62 25.83
N ASP A 228 14.77 -5.59 25.52
CA ASP A 228 13.98 -4.84 26.51
C ASP A 228 12.92 -5.73 27.17
N ARG A 229 12.20 -6.54 26.38
CA ARG A 229 11.23 -7.52 26.88
C ARG A 229 11.90 -8.52 27.82
N GLN A 230 13.06 -9.05 27.45
CA GLN A 230 13.79 -10.00 28.28
C GLN A 230 14.23 -9.36 29.61
N ARG A 231 14.77 -8.14 29.58
CA ARG A 231 15.09 -7.37 30.80
C ARG A 231 13.87 -7.12 31.68
N ALA A 232 12.72 -6.80 31.09
CA ALA A 232 11.48 -6.62 31.84
C ALA A 232 11.02 -7.93 32.52
N LEU A 233 11.11 -9.06 31.83
CA LEU A 233 10.81 -10.38 32.40
C LEU A 233 11.74 -10.74 33.56
N GLU A 234 13.03 -10.49 33.42
CA GLU A 234 14.02 -10.68 34.49
C GLU A 234 13.75 -9.78 35.71
N GLN A 235 13.34 -8.53 35.49
CA GLN A 235 12.94 -7.63 36.58
C GLN A 235 11.69 -8.12 37.31
N VAL A 236 10.70 -8.64 36.58
CA VAL A 236 9.49 -9.23 37.17
C VAL A 236 9.83 -10.48 37.98
N ALA A 237 10.67 -11.37 37.44
CA ALA A 237 11.14 -12.56 38.17
C ALA A 237 11.87 -12.17 39.46
N ALA A 238 12.82 -11.24 39.38
CA ALA A 238 13.54 -10.74 40.56
C ALA A 238 12.61 -10.07 41.59
N ALA A 239 11.55 -9.39 41.14
CA ALA A 239 10.55 -8.82 42.03
C ALA A 239 9.71 -9.91 42.72
N GLN A 240 9.34 -10.98 42.00
CA GLN A 240 8.63 -12.13 42.58
C GLN A 240 9.49 -12.88 43.61
N ASP A 241 10.79 -13.05 43.34
CA ASP A 241 11.75 -13.64 44.28
C ASP A 241 11.82 -12.81 45.56
N ARG A 242 11.92 -11.47 45.45
CA ARG A 242 11.89 -10.56 46.62
C ARG A 242 10.58 -10.62 47.39
N VAL A 243 9.44 -10.71 46.70
CA VAL A 243 8.14 -10.87 47.36
C VAL A 243 8.09 -12.19 48.14
N THR A 244 8.60 -13.27 47.54
CA THR A 244 8.67 -14.58 48.19
C THR A 244 9.60 -14.55 49.42
N GLU A 245 10.76 -13.90 49.31
CA GLU A 245 11.68 -13.69 50.43
C GLU A 245 11.00 -12.91 51.56
N LEU A 246 10.34 -11.79 51.26
CA LEU A 246 9.60 -10.99 52.25
C LEU A 246 8.44 -11.77 52.88
N GLN A 247 7.72 -12.59 52.11
CA GLN A 247 6.66 -13.45 52.64
C GLN A 247 7.23 -14.50 53.62
N ASN A 248 8.37 -15.10 53.30
CA ASN A 248 9.05 -16.05 54.19
C ASN A 248 9.54 -15.37 55.47
N THR A 249 10.15 -14.18 55.36
CA THR A 249 10.58 -13.39 56.52
C THR A 249 9.38 -13.02 57.40
N LEU A 250 8.29 -12.52 56.81
CA LEU A 250 7.07 -12.17 57.53
C LEU A 250 6.44 -13.41 58.21
N ALA A 251 6.45 -14.57 57.55
CA ALA A 251 5.98 -15.82 58.13
C ALA A 251 6.85 -16.25 59.33
N GLY A 252 8.18 -16.10 59.21
CA GLY A 252 9.13 -16.31 60.30
C GLY A 252 8.86 -15.39 61.50
N GLU A 253 8.76 -14.08 61.27
CA GLU A 253 8.46 -13.10 62.33
C GLU A 253 7.11 -13.37 63.00
N ARG A 254 6.10 -13.80 62.24
CA ARG A 254 4.80 -14.20 62.79
C ARG A 254 4.93 -15.44 63.67
N ALA A 255 5.67 -16.46 63.23
CA ALA A 255 5.90 -17.66 64.03
C ALA A 255 6.65 -17.33 65.33
N GLU A 256 7.73 -16.55 65.26
CA GLU A 256 8.49 -16.09 66.44
C GLU A 256 7.62 -15.27 67.41
N THR A 257 6.75 -14.41 66.87
CA THR A 257 5.84 -13.61 67.70
C THR A 257 4.80 -14.48 68.40
N VAL A 258 4.25 -15.49 67.72
CA VAL A 258 3.32 -16.45 68.31
C VAL A 258 4.02 -17.26 69.40
N GLU A 259 5.22 -17.79 69.14
CA GLU A 259 6.01 -18.49 70.16
C GLU A 259 6.30 -17.61 71.38
N ARG A 260 6.66 -16.34 71.15
CA ARG A 260 6.89 -15.38 72.24
C ARG A 260 5.63 -15.13 73.05
N LEU A 261 4.47 -15.03 72.40
CA LEU A 261 3.19 -14.84 73.06
C LEU A 261 2.79 -16.07 73.90
N ASP A 262 3.02 -17.28 73.38
CA ASP A 262 2.76 -18.51 74.11
C ASP A 262 3.71 -18.69 75.32
N ARG A 263 5.00 -18.33 75.17
CA ARG A 263 5.94 -18.27 76.32
C ARG A 263 5.46 -17.29 77.39
N LEU A 264 5.00 -16.09 76.99
CA LEU A 264 4.45 -15.10 77.93
C LEU A 264 3.18 -15.59 78.63
N ARG A 265 2.30 -16.32 77.93
CA ARG A 265 1.11 -16.94 78.55
C ARG A 265 1.50 -17.99 79.58
N GLN A 266 2.43 -18.88 79.24
CA GLN A 266 2.93 -19.90 80.16
C GLN A 266 3.59 -19.27 81.39
N ASP A 267 4.37 -18.21 81.20
CA ASP A 267 4.97 -17.46 82.30
C ASP A 267 3.92 -16.78 83.20
N ALA A 268 2.88 -16.19 82.61
CA ALA A 268 1.77 -15.59 83.34
C ALA A 268 1.00 -16.63 84.17
N ASP A 269 0.69 -17.79 83.57
CA ASP A 269 0.00 -18.90 84.25
C ASP A 269 0.84 -19.43 85.42
N ARG A 270 2.15 -19.62 85.21
CA ARG A 270 3.10 -20.02 86.25
C ARG A 270 3.14 -19.01 87.39
N LYS A 271 3.24 -17.71 87.08
CA LYS A 271 3.24 -16.64 88.09
C LYS A 271 1.93 -16.58 88.86
N GLN A 272 0.79 -16.78 88.19
CA GLN A 272 -0.51 -16.85 88.84
C GLN A 272 -0.62 -18.07 89.78
N GLN A 273 -0.09 -19.22 89.39
CA GLN A 273 -0.03 -20.42 90.23
C GLN A 273 0.89 -20.21 91.44
N GLU A 274 2.08 -19.62 91.25
CA GLU A 274 3.00 -19.25 92.33
C GLU A 274 2.33 -18.33 93.35
N VAL A 275 1.63 -17.28 92.90
CA VAL A 275 0.89 -16.36 93.78
C VAL A 275 -0.26 -17.05 94.50
N ARG A 276 -1.01 -17.93 93.82
CA ARG A 276 -2.08 -18.71 94.47
C ARG A 276 -1.51 -19.64 95.54
N ALA A 277 -0.41 -20.33 95.24
CA ALA A 277 0.25 -21.22 96.17
C ALA A 277 0.77 -20.44 97.39
N SER A 278 1.46 -19.31 97.18
CA SER A 278 1.98 -18.48 98.27
C SER A 278 0.86 -17.91 99.14
N LEU A 279 -0.23 -17.42 98.53
CA LEU A 279 -1.40 -16.95 99.30
C LEU A 279 -2.05 -18.09 100.10
N THR A 280 -2.15 -19.29 99.52
CA THR A 280 -2.71 -20.46 100.21
C THR A 280 -1.82 -20.86 101.40
N GLU A 281 -0.50 -20.89 101.20
CA GLU A 281 0.47 -21.17 102.26
C GLU A 281 0.43 -20.11 103.37
N GLU A 282 0.35 -18.82 103.03
CA GLU A 282 0.15 -17.73 104.00
C GLU A 282 -1.16 -17.89 104.78
N TRP A 283 -2.26 -18.24 104.11
CA TRP A 283 -3.56 -18.46 104.76
C TRP A 283 -3.53 -19.67 105.70
N GLU A 284 -2.97 -20.78 105.25
CA GLU A 284 -2.78 -21.97 106.08
C GLU A 284 -1.90 -21.68 107.28
N HIS A 285 -0.80 -20.95 107.09
CA HIS A 285 0.08 -20.54 108.18
C HIS A 285 -0.69 -19.69 109.21
N ARG A 286 -1.42 -18.65 108.77
CA ARG A 286 -2.24 -17.82 109.67
C ARG A 286 -3.32 -18.63 110.41
N LEU A 287 -3.95 -19.61 109.73
CA LEU A 287 -4.94 -20.48 110.35
C LEU A 287 -4.31 -21.37 111.42
N ARG A 288 -3.13 -21.95 111.16
CA ARG A 288 -2.37 -22.72 112.15
C ARG A 288 -1.99 -21.85 113.34
N THR A 289 -1.38 -20.67 113.11
CA THR A 289 -1.03 -19.72 114.18
C THR A 289 -2.23 -19.34 115.03
N ARG A 290 -3.39 -19.01 114.43
CA ARG A 290 -4.62 -18.73 115.19
C ARG A 290 -5.12 -19.94 115.98
N THR A 291 -5.00 -21.14 115.42
CA THR A 291 -5.41 -22.37 116.10
C THR A 291 -4.51 -22.64 117.31
N ASP A 292 -3.21 -22.42 117.17
CA ASP A 292 -2.24 -22.51 118.27
C ASP A 292 -2.55 -21.45 119.34
N GLU A 293 -2.78 -20.19 118.96
CA GLU A 293 -3.19 -19.11 119.87
C GLU A 293 -4.49 -19.46 120.64
N PHE A 294 -5.51 -20.02 119.98
CA PHE A 294 -6.73 -20.46 120.66
C PHE A 294 -6.49 -21.65 121.60
N THR A 295 -5.60 -22.56 121.22
CA THR A 295 -5.23 -23.72 122.05
C THR A 295 -4.50 -23.27 123.30
N ASP A 296 -3.55 -22.33 123.18
CA ASP A 296 -2.85 -21.71 124.30
C ASP A 296 -3.81 -20.94 125.22
N GLN A 297 -4.74 -20.17 124.66
CA GLN A 297 -5.79 -19.49 125.43
C GLN A 297 -6.67 -20.48 126.20
N LEU A 298 -7.08 -21.59 125.55
CA LEU A 298 -7.87 -22.63 126.20
C LEU A 298 -7.08 -23.32 127.33
N HIS A 299 -5.79 -23.59 127.11
CA HIS A 299 -4.91 -24.13 128.16
C HIS A 299 -4.76 -23.15 129.32
N GLY A 300 -4.50 -21.87 129.06
CA GLY A 300 -4.39 -20.85 130.11
C GLY A 300 -5.68 -20.66 130.90
N VAL A 301 -6.85 -20.68 130.25
CA VAL A 301 -8.16 -20.63 130.93
C VAL A 301 -8.39 -21.88 131.79
N ARG A 302 -8.02 -23.07 131.29
CA ARG A 302 -8.11 -24.32 132.06
C ARG A 302 -7.19 -24.30 133.27
N GLU A 303 -5.93 -23.93 133.12
CA GLU A 303 -4.99 -23.79 134.24
C GLU A 303 -5.50 -22.79 135.28
N THR A 304 -6.03 -21.64 134.84
CA THR A 304 -6.60 -20.64 135.76
C THR A 304 -7.83 -21.19 136.50
N ALA A 305 -8.67 -21.96 135.81
CA ALA A 305 -9.82 -22.61 136.42
C ALA A 305 -9.40 -23.69 137.42
N ASP A 306 -8.42 -24.53 137.07
CA ASP A 306 -7.86 -25.57 137.94
C ASP A 306 -7.19 -24.97 139.18
N GLN A 307 -6.43 -23.89 139.01
CA GLN A 307 -5.84 -23.13 140.12
C GLN A 307 -6.94 -22.61 141.06
N ARG A 308 -8.03 -22.07 140.51
CA ARG A 308 -9.15 -21.57 141.29
C ARG A 308 -9.92 -22.69 141.99
N ILE A 309 -10.06 -23.86 141.37
CA ILE A 309 -10.62 -25.06 142.00
C ILE A 309 -9.72 -25.50 143.17
N ALA A 310 -8.39 -25.53 142.97
CA ALA A 310 -7.44 -25.88 144.02
C ALA A 310 -7.53 -24.89 145.20
N ASP A 311 -7.55 -23.59 144.93
CA ASP A 311 -7.71 -22.53 145.94
C ASP A 311 -9.02 -22.67 146.71
N LEU A 312 -10.15 -22.84 146.01
CA LEU A 312 -11.46 -23.04 146.64
C LEU A 312 -11.51 -24.33 147.46
N THR A 313 -10.87 -25.41 146.99
CA THR A 313 -10.77 -26.67 147.73
C THR A 313 -9.90 -26.50 148.99
N GLY A 314 -8.82 -25.72 148.91
CA GLY A 314 -7.98 -25.33 150.04
C GLY A 314 -8.75 -24.49 151.07
N GLN A 315 -9.55 -23.52 150.61
CA GLN A 315 -10.42 -22.73 151.47
C GLN A 315 -11.50 -23.60 152.14
N LEU A 316 -12.10 -24.54 151.41
CA LEU A 316 -13.09 -25.47 151.95
C LEU A 316 -12.48 -26.37 153.03
N THR A 317 -11.29 -26.93 152.78
CA THR A 317 -10.57 -27.76 153.76
C THR A 317 -10.19 -26.98 155.01
N ALA A 318 -9.70 -25.75 154.85
CA ALA A 318 -9.42 -24.85 155.98
C ALA A 318 -10.70 -24.50 156.76
N ALA A 319 -11.81 -24.22 156.08
CA ALA A 319 -13.10 -23.97 156.73
C ALA A 319 -13.60 -25.19 157.51
N THR A 320 -13.50 -26.40 156.94
CA THR A 320 -13.89 -27.63 157.64
C THR A 320 -13.00 -27.94 158.84
N SER A 321 -11.69 -27.68 158.80
CA SER A 321 -10.81 -27.88 159.96
C SER A 321 -11.11 -26.86 161.06
N GLN A 322 -11.43 -25.62 160.69
CA GLN A 322 -11.84 -24.58 161.62
C GLN A 322 -13.21 -24.91 162.27
N TYR A 323 -14.15 -25.44 161.49
CA TYR A 323 -15.45 -25.90 161.99
C TYR A 323 -15.30 -27.11 162.92
N ALA A 324 -14.44 -28.07 162.58
CA ALA A 324 -14.12 -29.20 163.45
C ALA A 324 -13.41 -28.76 164.75
N GLY A 325 -12.51 -27.78 164.66
CA GLY A 325 -11.86 -27.16 165.83
C GLY A 325 -12.84 -26.44 166.75
N ALA A 326 -13.91 -25.84 166.22
CA ALA A 326 -14.96 -25.21 167.01
C ALA A 326 -15.93 -26.21 167.67
N LEU A 327 -16.11 -27.40 167.10
CA LEU A 327 -16.98 -28.46 167.63
C LEU A 327 -16.39 -29.22 168.83
N GLY A 328 -15.06 -29.34 168.90
CA GLY A 328 -14.35 -29.98 170.02
C GLY A 328 -14.77 -29.47 171.41
N PRO A 329 -14.67 -28.16 171.70
CA PRO A 329 -15.02 -27.62 173.01
C PRO A 329 -16.51 -27.71 173.34
N LEU A 330 -17.39 -27.71 172.33
CA LEU A 330 -18.84 -27.90 172.52
C LEU A 330 -19.17 -29.34 172.94
N HIS A 331 -18.46 -30.34 172.41
CA HIS A 331 -18.63 -31.74 172.83
C HIS A 331 -18.10 -32.01 174.24
N GLU A 332 -17.01 -31.36 174.65
CA GLU A 332 -16.52 -31.40 176.03
C GLU A 332 -17.53 -30.79 177.01
N GLN A 333 -18.14 -29.64 176.67
CA GLN A 333 -19.17 -29.03 177.51
C GLN A 333 -20.41 -29.91 177.65
N LEU A 334 -20.83 -30.60 176.59
CA LEU A 334 -21.99 -31.50 176.59
C LEU A 334 -21.72 -32.79 177.39
N ALA A 335 -20.48 -33.29 177.39
CA ALA A 335 -20.06 -34.41 178.22
C ALA A 335 -20.03 -34.04 179.72
N GLY A 336 -19.56 -32.83 180.06
CA GLY A 336 -19.58 -32.30 181.42
C GLY A 336 -21.01 -32.22 181.99
N LEU A 337 -21.94 -31.63 181.23
CA LEU A 337 -23.35 -31.50 181.65
C LEU A 337 -24.06 -32.85 181.82
N ARG A 338 -23.67 -33.88 181.06
CA ARG A 338 -24.22 -35.24 181.22
C ARG A 338 -23.73 -35.94 182.49
N ALA A 339 -22.49 -35.69 182.90
CA ALA A 339 -21.96 -36.22 184.15
C ALA A 339 -22.67 -35.60 185.37
N GLU A 340 -22.92 -34.29 185.34
CA GLU A 340 -23.65 -33.58 186.40
C GLU A 340 -25.12 -34.06 186.53
N LEU A 341 -25.79 -34.37 185.42
CA LEU A 341 -27.14 -34.92 185.43
C LEU A 341 -27.22 -36.35 186.01
N ALA A 342 -26.20 -37.17 185.79
CA ALA A 342 -26.13 -38.52 186.36
C ALA A 342 -25.99 -38.50 187.89
N GLU A 343 -25.19 -37.57 188.42
CA GLU A 343 -24.97 -37.41 189.86
C GLU A 343 -26.24 -36.93 190.59
N LEU A 344 -27.03 -36.06 189.94
CA LEU A 344 -28.33 -35.61 190.46
C LEU A 344 -29.39 -36.73 190.48
N ALA A 345 -29.36 -37.64 189.51
CA ALA A 345 -30.27 -38.77 189.43
C ALA A 345 -30.02 -39.82 190.53
N GLU A 346 -28.75 -40.08 190.89
CA GLU A 346 -28.41 -40.98 192.00
C GLU A 346 -28.89 -40.45 193.36
N ARG A 347 -28.80 -39.13 193.59
CA ARG A 347 -29.31 -38.51 194.83
C ARG A 347 -30.84 -38.60 194.94
N ALA A 348 -31.56 -38.52 193.82
CA ALA A 348 -33.01 -38.66 193.80
C ALA A 348 -33.46 -40.11 194.08
N ALA A 349 -32.73 -41.10 193.57
CA ALA A 349 -33.03 -42.52 193.80
C ALA A 349 -32.88 -42.93 195.28
N ALA A 350 -31.87 -42.40 195.98
CA ALA A 350 -31.66 -42.66 197.40
C ALA A 350 -32.77 -42.09 198.31
N ALA A 351 -33.39 -40.97 197.90
CA ALA A 351 -34.50 -40.35 198.65
C ALA A 351 -35.80 -41.15 198.54
N THR A 352 -36.07 -41.75 197.37
CA THR A 352 -37.26 -42.59 197.15
C THR A 352 -37.23 -43.90 197.92
N GLU A 353 -36.05 -44.49 198.16
CA GLU A 353 -35.91 -45.75 198.90
C GLU A 353 -36.19 -45.57 200.41
N LEU A 354 -35.85 -44.41 200.97
CA LEU A 354 -36.16 -44.02 202.36
C LEU A 354 -37.67 -43.78 202.58
N ALA A 355 -38.36 -43.22 201.59
CA ALA A 355 -39.81 -42.98 201.65
C ALA A 355 -40.61 -44.30 201.68
N GLN A 356 -40.24 -45.27 200.84
CA GLN A 356 -40.92 -46.57 200.77
C GLN A 356 -40.79 -47.40 202.07
N ARG A 357 -39.66 -47.29 202.78
CA ARG A 357 -39.48 -47.94 204.10
C ARG A 357 -40.37 -47.36 205.18
N ARG A 358 -40.71 -46.07 205.09
CA ARG A 358 -41.61 -45.40 206.03
C ARG A 358 -43.07 -45.82 205.82
N ASP A 359 -43.51 -45.90 204.56
CA ASP A 359 -44.89 -46.30 204.23
C ASP A 359 -45.18 -47.77 204.60
N ALA A 360 -44.19 -48.66 204.50
CA ALA A 360 -44.30 -50.05 204.92
C ALA A 360 -44.51 -50.21 206.45
N LEU A 361 -43.85 -49.36 207.26
CA LEU A 361 -44.02 -49.34 208.71
C LEU A 361 -45.41 -48.84 209.11
N ASP A 362 -45.91 -47.80 208.44
CA ASP A 362 -47.25 -47.23 208.68
C ASP A 362 -48.37 -48.23 208.36
N HIS A 363 -48.21 -49.06 207.33
CA HIS A 363 -49.20 -50.08 206.97
C HIS A 363 -49.27 -51.21 208.01
N THR A 364 -48.11 -51.60 208.57
CA THR A 364 -47.99 -52.68 209.55
C THR A 364 -48.60 -52.27 210.91
N VAL A 365 -48.49 -50.99 211.30
CA VAL A 365 -49.15 -50.44 212.49
C VAL A 365 -50.67 -50.37 212.32
N ARG A 366 -51.15 -50.05 211.11
CA ARG A 366 -52.58 -49.97 210.79
C ARG A 366 -53.27 -51.34 210.82
N GLN A 367 -52.61 -52.39 210.33
CA GLN A 367 -53.12 -53.77 210.40
C GLN A 367 -53.22 -54.33 211.83
N MET A 368 -52.29 -53.97 212.73
CA MET A 368 -52.38 -54.43 214.13
C MET A 368 -53.51 -53.76 214.92
N LEU A 369 -53.98 -52.58 214.49
CA LEU A 369 -55.09 -51.87 215.14
C LEU A 369 -56.49 -52.40 214.77
N GLU A 370 -56.62 -53.21 213.71
CA GLU A 370 -57.91 -53.77 213.27
C GLU A 370 -58.26 -55.13 213.90
N HIS A 371 -57.33 -55.80 214.61
CA HIS A 371 -57.49 -57.21 215.02
C HIS A 371 -57.65 -57.50 216.52
N VAL A 372 -57.66 -56.50 217.40
CA VAL A 372 -57.96 -56.72 218.83
C VAL A 372 -59.10 -55.80 219.26
N GLY A 373 -60.29 -56.39 219.28
CA GLY A 373 -61.55 -55.79 219.73
C GLY A 373 -61.58 -55.61 221.23
N ASP A 374 -60.91 -54.57 221.71
CA ASP A 374 -61.03 -54.10 223.08
C ASP A 374 -61.26 -52.58 223.09
N GLU A 375 -62.50 -52.20 223.41
CA GLU A 375 -63.04 -50.83 223.37
C GLU A 375 -62.34 -49.89 224.38
N THR A 376 -61.48 -50.46 225.22
CA THR A 376 -60.70 -49.79 226.25
C THR A 376 -59.32 -49.30 225.77
N LEU A 377 -58.75 -49.86 224.68
CA LEU A 377 -57.44 -49.45 224.14
C LEU A 377 -57.52 -48.38 223.03
N ARG A 378 -58.71 -48.17 222.44
CA ARG A 378 -58.96 -47.07 221.48
C ARG A 378 -58.83 -45.67 222.08
N ARG A 379 -58.83 -45.53 223.41
CA ARG A 379 -58.60 -44.25 224.09
C ARG A 379 -57.13 -43.95 224.44
N GLN A 380 -56.20 -44.90 224.28
CA GLN A 380 -54.82 -44.71 224.76
C GLN A 380 -53.74 -44.43 223.69
N PHE A 381 -53.96 -44.66 222.38
CA PHE A 381 -52.93 -44.34 221.35
C PHE A 381 -53.30 -43.24 220.33
N ALA A 382 -54.47 -42.61 220.50
CA ALA A 382 -54.76 -41.31 219.88
C ALA A 382 -53.82 -40.17 220.38
N GLY A 383 -52.90 -40.46 221.30
CA GLY A 383 -51.94 -39.49 221.86
C GLY A 383 -50.56 -39.44 221.23
N ILE A 384 -50.19 -40.32 220.27
CA ILE A 384 -48.80 -40.38 219.74
C ILE A 384 -48.70 -39.92 218.27
N LEU A 385 -49.82 -39.60 217.62
CA LEU A 385 -49.89 -39.20 216.19
C LEU A 385 -49.74 -37.69 215.92
N HIS A 386 -49.23 -36.89 216.87
CA HIS A 386 -49.00 -35.46 216.65
C HIS A 386 -47.58 -35.03 217.03
N GLU A 387 -46.63 -35.24 216.12
CA GLU A 387 -45.46 -34.37 215.98
C GLU A 387 -44.86 -34.45 214.56
N PRO A 388 -44.75 -33.35 213.80
CA PRO A 388 -43.99 -33.29 212.57
C PRO A 388 -42.57 -32.74 212.83
N PRO A 389 -41.55 -33.13 212.05
CA PRO A 389 -40.36 -32.30 211.92
C PRO A 389 -40.15 -31.84 210.47
N GLY A 390 -39.96 -30.51 210.35
CA GLY A 390 -38.86 -29.85 209.63
C GLY A 390 -38.61 -30.21 208.19
#